data_AF-A0A109UKT7-F1
#
_entry.id   AF-A0A109UKT7-F1
#
_cell.length_a   1.000
_cell.length_b   1.000
_cell.length_c   1.000
_cell.angle_alpha   90.00
_cell.angle_beta   90.00
_cell.angle_gamma   90.00
#
_symmetry.space_group_name_H-M   'P 1'
#
loop_
_entity.id
_entity.type
_entity.pdbx_description
1 polymer ?
#
loop_
_entity_poly.entity_id
_entity_poly.type
_entity_poly.pdbx_seq_one_letter_code
_entity_poly.pdbx_strand_id
1 'polypeptide(L)'
;MFHIYCPYCEELREEEEFHPKGQAHIPRPADPDTCSDEVWGDYLFFRDNPRGIHHELWVHAVGCRKFFNITRNTVSYEILETYKMGEQPTITAESLASREMQGNVQVADGGLQTVGASNAARRKRSSASWYEPRRMTATGPDIRARFVSVLHTLG
;
A
#
# COMPACT_ATOMS: atom_id res chain seq x y z
N MET A 1 -3.96 20.44 -11.58
CA MET A 1 -3.07 19.83 -12.56
C MET A 1 -1.67 19.89 -12.01
N PHE A 2 -1.02 18.76 -11.81
CA PHE A 2 0.38 18.70 -11.40
C PHE A 2 1.24 18.20 -12.56
N HIS A 3 2.55 18.45 -12.46
CA HIS A 3 3.48 18.01 -13.48
C HIS A 3 4.10 16.66 -13.08
N ILE A 4 4.29 15.78 -14.06
CA ILE A 4 4.87 14.45 -13.88
C ILE A 4 6.14 14.36 -14.73
N TYR A 5 7.25 13.96 -14.11
CA TYR A 5 8.49 13.69 -14.82
C TYR A 5 8.46 12.26 -15.37
N CYS A 6 8.61 12.11 -16.69
CA CYS A 6 8.64 10.80 -17.33
C CYS A 6 10.10 10.30 -17.39
N PRO A 7 10.48 9.21 -16.68
CA PRO A 7 11.87 8.74 -16.63
C PRO A 7 12.37 8.12 -17.95
N TYR A 8 11.51 8.02 -18.96
CA TYR A 8 11.85 7.53 -20.30
C TYR A 8 11.93 8.65 -21.34
N CYS A 9 11.09 9.68 -21.23
CA CYS A 9 11.20 10.88 -22.06
C CYS A 9 12.22 11.87 -21.50
N GLU A 10 12.58 11.72 -20.23
CA GLU A 10 13.48 12.60 -19.49
C GLU A 10 13.00 14.05 -19.42
N GLU A 11 11.68 14.24 -19.47
CA GLU A 11 11.02 15.53 -19.53
C GLU A 11 9.88 15.61 -18.50
N LEU A 12 9.65 16.84 -18.03
CA LEU A 12 8.51 17.19 -17.19
C LEU A 12 7.31 17.54 -18.08
N ARG A 13 6.18 16.87 -17.86
CA ARG A 13 4.96 17.01 -18.67
C ARG A 13 3.73 17.18 -17.78
N GLU A 14 2.64 17.64 -18.38
CA GLU A 14 1.36 17.82 -17.69
C GLU A 14 0.67 16.49 -17.41
N GLU A 15 -0.06 16.40 -16.29
CA GLU A 15 -0.77 15.21 -15.82
C GLU A 15 -1.73 14.63 -16.87
N GLU A 16 -2.37 15.44 -17.74
CA GLU A 16 -3.32 14.93 -18.73
C GLU A 16 -2.70 14.00 -19.79
N GLU A 17 -1.37 14.03 -19.96
CA GLU A 17 -0.68 13.09 -20.85
C GLU A 17 -0.58 11.67 -20.26
N PHE A 18 -0.87 11.52 -18.96
CA PHE A 18 -0.65 10.29 -18.20
C PHE A 18 -1.95 9.70 -17.66
N HIS A 19 -1.96 8.38 -17.45
CA HIS A 19 -3.06 7.71 -16.77
C HIS A 19 -2.58 6.87 -15.58
N PRO A 20 -3.24 6.97 -14.42
CA PRO A 20 -2.98 6.10 -13.29
C PRO A 20 -3.49 4.69 -13.58
N LYS A 21 -2.77 3.69 -13.05
CA LYS A 21 -3.06 2.25 -13.18
C LYS A 21 -3.17 1.54 -11.84
N GLY A 22 -3.18 2.29 -10.74
CA GLY A 22 -3.37 1.80 -9.38
C GLY A 22 -2.04 1.66 -8.64
N GLN A 23 -2.02 0.78 -7.64
CA GLN A 23 -0.85 0.52 -6.81
C GLN A 23 0.28 -0.14 -7.62
N ALA A 24 1.52 0.33 -7.39
CA ALA A 24 2.74 -0.25 -7.93
C ALA A 24 3.14 -1.54 -7.20
N HIS A 25 4.10 -2.29 -7.78
CA HIS A 25 4.75 -3.44 -7.12
C HIS A 25 3.83 -4.61 -6.78
N ILE A 26 2.79 -4.83 -7.57
CA ILE A 26 1.90 -5.98 -7.42
C ILE A 26 2.35 -7.08 -8.38
N PRO A 27 3.04 -8.12 -7.89
CA PRO A 27 3.39 -9.25 -8.72
C PRO A 27 2.14 -10.06 -9.02
N ARG A 28 1.98 -10.43 -10.29
CA ARG A 28 1.04 -11.50 -10.65
C ARG A 28 1.57 -12.83 -10.11
N PRO A 29 0.70 -13.71 -9.55
CA PRO A 29 1.08 -15.08 -9.23
C PRO A 29 1.79 -15.74 -10.43
N ALA A 30 2.92 -16.38 -10.17
CA ALA A 30 3.79 -16.91 -11.22
C ALA A 30 3.11 -18.01 -12.05
N ASP A 31 2.26 -18.81 -11.40
CA ASP A 31 1.40 -19.80 -12.03
C ASP A 31 -0.06 -19.56 -11.61
N PRO A 32 -0.83 -18.83 -12.43
CA PRO A 32 -2.24 -18.53 -12.15
C PRO A 32 -3.15 -19.76 -12.16
N ASP A 33 -2.80 -20.81 -12.92
CA ASP A 33 -3.69 -21.97 -13.12
C ASP A 33 -3.62 -22.95 -11.94
N THR A 34 -2.56 -22.88 -11.13
CA THR A 34 -2.34 -23.74 -9.96
C THR A 34 -2.48 -23.01 -8.62
N CYS A 35 -2.65 -21.70 -8.63
CA CYS A 35 -2.85 -20.93 -7.39
C CYS A 35 -4.26 -21.15 -6.81
N SER A 36 -4.41 -20.99 -5.49
CA SER A 36 -5.72 -21.14 -4.85
C SER A 36 -6.64 -19.96 -5.18
N ASP A 37 -7.95 -20.19 -5.09
CA ASP A 37 -8.97 -19.15 -5.33
C ASP A 37 -8.78 -17.93 -4.42
N GLU A 38 -8.30 -18.14 -3.19
CA GLU A 38 -8.00 -17.06 -2.24
C GLU A 38 -6.84 -16.19 -2.75
N VAL A 39 -5.72 -16.80 -3.15
CA VAL A 39 -4.54 -16.07 -3.67
C VAL A 39 -4.89 -15.35 -4.96
N TRP A 40 -5.68 -15.98 -5.82
CA TRP A 40 -6.13 -15.37 -7.06
C TRP A 40 -7.09 -14.21 -6.81
N GLY A 41 -8.05 -14.37 -5.88
CA GLY A 41 -8.98 -13.34 -5.45
C GLY A 41 -8.26 -12.13 -4.85
N ASP A 42 -7.27 -12.36 -4.00
CA ASP A 42 -6.39 -11.32 -3.43
C ASP A 42 -5.71 -10.52 -4.55
N TYR A 43 -5.09 -11.22 -5.50
CA TYR A 43 -4.45 -10.58 -6.65
C TYR A 43 -5.44 -9.80 -7.54
N LEU A 44 -6.66 -10.28 -7.74
CA LEU A 44 -7.63 -9.62 -8.61
C LEU A 44 -8.26 -8.38 -7.99
N PHE A 45 -8.60 -8.43 -6.69
CA PHE A 45 -9.51 -7.46 -6.09
C PHE A 45 -8.91 -6.58 -5.00
N PHE A 46 -7.81 -6.98 -4.35
CA PHE A 46 -7.30 -6.27 -3.18
C PHE A 46 -6.09 -5.41 -3.50
N ARG A 47 -6.14 -4.14 -3.09
CA ARG A 47 -5.08 -3.14 -3.25
C ARG A 47 -4.98 -2.30 -1.99
N ASP A 48 -3.77 -1.87 -1.67
CA ASP A 48 -3.56 -0.89 -0.60
C ASP A 48 -4.06 0.48 -1.06
N ASN A 49 -4.69 1.21 -0.14
CA ASN A 49 -5.12 2.59 -0.35
C ASN A 49 -4.67 3.47 0.83
N PRO A 50 -3.35 3.69 0.98
CA PRO A 50 -2.81 4.44 2.10
C PRO A 50 -3.16 5.93 1.97
N ARG A 51 -3.55 6.53 3.11
CA ARG A 51 -3.63 7.98 3.25
C ARG A 51 -2.23 8.52 3.57
N GLY A 52 -1.60 9.18 2.60
CA GLY A 52 -0.22 9.66 2.71
C GLY A 52 0.63 9.12 1.57
N ILE A 53 1.85 8.65 1.86
CA ILE A 53 2.76 8.14 0.83
C ILE A 53 2.17 6.89 0.17
N HIS A 54 2.11 6.91 -1.16
CA HIS A 54 1.62 5.83 -1.98
C HIS A 54 2.53 5.63 -3.19
N HIS A 55 2.79 4.37 -3.52
CA HIS A 55 3.53 3.97 -4.72
C HIS A 55 2.54 3.55 -5.78
N GLU A 56 2.52 4.29 -6.88
CA GLU A 56 1.51 4.18 -7.93
C GLU A 56 2.15 3.80 -9.25
N LEU A 57 1.43 3.01 -10.04
CA LEU A 57 1.79 2.67 -11.40
C LEU A 57 1.10 3.64 -12.37
N TRP A 58 1.86 4.24 -13.27
CA TRP A 58 1.37 5.21 -14.26
C TRP A 58 1.84 4.85 -15.66
N VAL A 59 1.11 5.30 -16.68
CA VAL A 59 1.49 5.18 -18.09
C VAL A 59 1.46 6.55 -18.78
N HIS A 60 2.50 6.87 -19.54
CA HIS A 60 2.55 8.09 -20.36
C HIS A 60 1.83 7.87 -21.69
N ALA A 61 0.49 7.86 -21.67
CA ALA A 61 -0.31 7.36 -22.78
C ALA A 61 -0.24 8.23 -24.05
N VAL A 62 -0.09 9.55 -23.89
CA VAL A 62 0.02 10.48 -25.03
C VAL A 62 1.47 10.61 -25.52
N GLY A 63 2.45 10.21 -24.70
CA GLY A 63 3.88 10.24 -25.02
C GLY A 63 4.48 8.87 -25.33
N CYS A 64 5.46 8.42 -24.53
CA CYS A 64 6.25 7.22 -24.84
C CYS A 64 5.50 5.88 -24.66
N ARG A 65 4.28 5.90 -24.08
CA ARG A 65 3.43 4.74 -23.78
C ARG A 65 4.10 3.70 -22.87
N LYS A 66 5.18 4.06 -22.17
CA LYS A 66 5.83 3.21 -21.17
C LYS A 66 5.12 3.35 -19.83
N PHE A 67 5.12 2.26 -19.09
CA PHE A 67 4.73 2.24 -17.69
C PHE A 67 5.92 2.62 -16.82
N PHE A 68 5.69 3.34 -15.75
CA PHE A 68 6.67 3.69 -14.72
C PHE A 68 5.96 3.88 -13.38
N ASN A 69 6.73 3.99 -12.32
CA ASN A 69 6.21 4.15 -10.97
C ASN A 69 6.40 5.57 -10.47
N ILE A 70 5.50 5.99 -9.58
CA ILE A 70 5.52 7.30 -8.93
C ILE A 70 5.35 7.08 -7.42
N THR A 71 6.14 7.79 -6.62
CA THR A 71 5.85 7.95 -5.19
C THR A 71 5.18 9.30 -4.99
N ARG A 72 3.93 9.28 -4.52
CA ARG A 72 3.10 10.48 -4.35
C ARG A 72 2.48 10.51 -2.97
N ASN A 73 2.31 11.70 -2.42
CA ASN A 73 1.48 11.89 -1.24
C ASN A 73 0.01 12.04 -1.69
N THR A 74 -0.85 11.09 -1.32
CA THR A 74 -2.27 11.07 -1.70
C THR A 74 -3.11 12.16 -1.04
N VAL A 75 -2.57 12.90 -0.07
CA VAL A 75 -3.24 14.03 0.59
C VAL A 75 -2.85 15.36 -0.03
N SER A 76 -1.55 15.62 -0.23
CA SER A 76 -1.05 16.89 -0.80
C SER A 76 -0.93 16.88 -2.31
N TYR A 77 -0.97 15.69 -2.93
CA TYR A 77 -0.69 15.43 -4.35
C TYR A 77 0.73 15.75 -4.80
N GLU A 78 1.64 15.97 -3.84
CA GLU A 78 3.05 16.14 -4.13
C GLU A 78 3.66 14.84 -4.67
N ILE A 79 4.32 14.93 -5.82
CA ILE A 79 5.13 13.85 -6.38
C ILE A 79 6.54 13.99 -5.83
N LEU A 80 6.99 12.95 -5.14
CA LEU A 80 8.27 12.94 -4.44
C LEU A 80 9.38 12.30 -5.29
N GLU A 81 9.02 11.30 -6.09
CA GLU A 81 9.95 10.66 -7.03
C GLU A 81 9.18 9.94 -8.14
N THR A 82 9.88 9.73 -9.26
CA THR A 82 9.45 8.86 -10.36
C THR A 82 10.60 7.91 -10.68
N TYR A 83 10.29 6.67 -11.03
CA TYR A 83 11.30 5.64 -11.25
C TYR A 83 10.80 4.57 -12.23
N LYS A 84 11.74 3.86 -12.86
CA LYS A 84 11.43 2.94 -13.96
C LYS A 84 10.82 1.64 -13.43
N MET A 85 10.19 0.88 -14.33
CA MET A 85 9.69 -0.45 -13.99
C MET A 85 10.83 -1.37 -13.56
N GLY A 86 10.61 -2.11 -12.47
CA GLY A 86 11.59 -3.02 -11.88
C GLY A 86 12.52 -2.37 -10.85
N GLU A 87 12.54 -1.04 -10.76
CA GLU A 87 13.26 -0.32 -9.71
C GLU A 87 12.41 -0.23 -8.42
N GLN A 88 13.08 -0.01 -7.29
CA GLN A 88 12.45 0.16 -5.98
C GLN A 88 12.40 1.66 -5.60
N PRO A 89 11.37 2.09 -4.85
CA PRO A 89 11.27 3.48 -4.39
C PRO A 89 12.40 3.80 -3.40
N THR A 90 12.95 5.01 -3.49
CA THR A 90 13.91 5.50 -2.48
C THR A 90 13.18 6.20 -1.34
N ILE A 91 11.96 6.69 -1.59
CA ILE A 91 11.16 7.44 -0.63
C ILE A 91 9.97 6.59 -0.18
N THR A 92 10.03 6.04 1.02
CA THR A 92 8.88 5.38 1.68
C THR A 92 8.34 6.20 2.85
N ALA A 93 7.16 5.84 3.37
CA ALA A 93 6.59 6.46 4.57
C ALA A 93 7.56 6.41 5.77
N GLU A 94 8.24 5.28 5.96
CA GLU A 94 9.23 5.07 7.02
C GLU A 94 10.48 5.92 6.79
N SER A 95 10.93 6.04 5.54
CA SER A 95 12.10 6.85 5.19
C SER A 95 11.87 8.33 5.50
N LEU A 96 10.67 8.87 5.24
CA LEU A 96 10.34 10.27 5.50
C LEU A 96 10.19 10.52 7.00
N ALA A 97 9.50 9.64 7.73
CA ALA A 97 9.37 9.74 9.18
C ALA A 97 10.76 9.74 9.87
N SER A 98 11.70 8.95 9.37
CA SER A 98 13.07 8.91 9.88
C SER A 98 13.83 10.21 9.63
N ARG A 99 13.67 10.84 8.45
CA ARG A 99 14.28 12.14 8.12
C ARG A 99 13.74 13.27 9.00
N GLU A 100 12.44 13.30 9.25
CA GLU A 100 11.80 14.29 10.12
C GLU A 100 12.30 14.17 11.57
N MET A 101 12.42 12.94 12.09
CA MET A 101 12.98 12.72 13.42
C MET A 101 14.43 13.22 13.54
N GLN A 102 15.26 12.97 12.52
CA GLN A 102 16.64 13.45 12.52
C GLN A 102 16.73 14.97 12.43
N GLY A 103 15.89 15.62 11.62
CA GLY A 103 15.82 17.08 11.52
C GLY A 103 15.34 17.76 12.81
N ASN A 104 14.52 17.08 13.61
CA ASN A 104 14.00 17.59 14.87
C ASN A 104 14.93 17.34 16.08
N VAL A 105 16.02 16.59 15.92
CA VAL A 105 17.08 16.51 16.93
C VAL A 105 17.94 17.77 16.81
N GLN A 106 17.60 18.82 17.58
CA GLN A 106 18.50 19.94 17.79
C GLN A 106 19.76 19.41 18.50
N VAL A 107 20.91 19.48 17.82
CA VAL A 107 22.22 19.30 18.45
C VAL A 107 22.35 20.44 19.46
N ALA A 108 22.15 20.14 20.74
CA ALA A 108 22.45 21.07 21.81
C ALA A 108 23.98 21.24 21.86
N ASP A 109 24.49 22.30 21.25
CA ASP A 109 25.86 22.74 21.50
C ASP A 109 25.97 23.14 22.98
N GLY A 110 26.73 22.34 23.73
CA GLY A 110 27.34 22.67 25.03
C GLY A 110 26.48 23.44 26.04
N GLY A 111 25.75 22.72 26.90
CA GLY A 111 25.17 23.29 28.12
C GLY A 111 24.90 22.24 29.19
N LEU A 112 25.48 22.43 30.37
CA LEU A 112 25.45 21.53 31.53
C LEU A 112 24.02 21.00 31.83
N GLN A 113 23.86 19.68 31.89
CA GLN A 113 22.60 19.04 32.24
C GLN A 113 22.25 19.30 33.71
N THR A 114 21.12 19.95 33.97
CA THR A 114 20.39 19.77 35.22
C THR A 114 19.47 18.56 35.04
N VAL A 115 19.72 17.52 35.83
CA VAL A 115 18.83 16.37 35.93
C VAL A 115 17.54 16.80 36.63
N GLY A 116 16.39 16.73 35.96
CA GLY A 116 15.11 16.88 36.65
C GLY A 116 13.93 17.34 35.81
N ALA A 117 13.36 16.44 35.00
CA ALA A 117 11.92 16.39 34.75
C ALA A 117 11.59 15.06 34.05
N SER A 118 11.33 14.03 34.84
CA SER A 118 10.69 12.80 34.38
C SER A 118 9.29 13.11 33.86
N ASN A 119 9.08 12.99 32.54
CA ASN A 119 7.74 13.01 31.95
C ASN A 119 7.02 11.70 32.26
N ALA A 120 6.29 11.72 33.36
CA ALA A 120 5.29 10.72 33.68
C ALA A 120 4.17 10.72 32.63
N ALA A 121 3.83 9.52 32.17
CA ALA A 121 2.51 9.12 31.70
C ALA A 121 1.89 9.87 30.51
N ARG A 122 2.45 9.70 29.31
CA ARG A 122 1.64 9.80 28.08
C ARG A 122 0.96 8.45 27.84
N ARG A 123 -0.29 8.32 28.30
CA ARG A 123 -1.18 7.17 28.04
C ARG A 123 -1.13 6.83 26.54
N LYS A 124 -0.75 5.59 26.22
CA LYS A 124 -0.92 4.98 24.91
C LYS A 124 -2.41 5.03 24.57
N ARG A 125 -2.81 5.94 23.69
CA ARG A 125 -4.09 5.81 23.00
C ARG A 125 -3.81 4.74 21.94
N SER A 126 -4.22 3.51 22.23
CA SER A 126 -4.23 2.43 21.25
C SER A 126 -4.99 2.94 20.04
N SER A 127 -4.29 3.17 18.93
CA SER A 127 -4.95 3.27 17.63
C SER A 127 -5.68 1.95 17.46
N ALA A 128 -7.01 2.01 17.48
CA ALA A 128 -7.86 0.89 17.13
C ALA A 128 -7.35 0.33 15.81
N SER A 129 -6.91 -0.91 15.88
CA SER A 129 -6.62 -1.77 14.74
C SER A 129 -7.91 -1.88 13.93
N TRP A 130 -8.03 -1.11 12.86
CA TRP A 130 -9.07 -1.31 11.86
C TRP A 130 -8.56 -2.30 10.81
N TYR A 131 -8.15 -3.48 11.26
CA TYR A 131 -8.17 -4.74 10.49
C TYR A 131 -7.70 -5.84 11.44
N GLU A 132 -8.64 -6.50 12.11
CA GLU A 132 -8.37 -7.71 12.87
C GLU A 132 -8.73 -8.91 11.97
N PRO A 133 -7.79 -9.79 11.61
CA PRO A 133 -8.11 -10.96 10.84
C PRO A 133 -8.98 -11.86 11.72
N ARG A 134 -10.24 -12.03 11.31
CA ARG A 134 -11.19 -12.91 11.99
C ARG A 134 -10.64 -14.35 11.96
N ARG A 135 -9.93 -14.76 13.02
CA ARG A 135 -9.70 -16.18 13.31
C ARG A 135 -11.06 -16.80 13.57
N MET A 136 -11.65 -17.46 12.57
CA MET A 136 -12.77 -18.37 12.79
C MET A 136 -12.20 -19.59 13.51
N THR A 137 -12.26 -19.57 14.85
CA THR A 137 -12.17 -20.79 15.64
C THR A 137 -13.42 -21.62 15.35
N ALA A 138 -13.21 -22.78 14.74
CA ALA A 138 -14.24 -23.77 14.48
C ALA A 138 -14.79 -24.32 15.80
N THR A 139 -15.89 -23.75 16.28
CA THR A 139 -16.78 -24.36 17.27
C THR A 139 -18.22 -23.95 16.97
N GLY A 140 -18.89 -24.72 16.12
CA GLY A 140 -20.31 -24.56 15.78
C GLY A 140 -20.72 -25.68 14.80
N PRO A 141 -21.93 -26.26 14.93
CA PRO A 141 -22.17 -27.65 14.56
C PRO A 141 -22.24 -27.89 13.05
N ASP A 142 -21.73 -29.06 12.69
CA ASP A 142 -21.69 -29.67 11.37
C ASP A 142 -23.07 -29.71 10.70
N ILE A 143 -23.26 -28.91 9.65
CA ILE A 143 -24.48 -28.92 8.82
C ILE A 143 -24.41 -29.95 7.67
N ARG A 144 -23.47 -30.92 7.70
CA ARG A 144 -23.57 -32.11 6.85
C ARG A 144 -24.59 -33.09 7.40
N ALA A 145 -25.86 -32.77 7.27
CA ALA A 145 -26.90 -33.78 7.22
C ALA A 145 -28.14 -33.25 6.52
N ARG A 146 -28.66 -34.08 5.59
CA ARG A 146 -29.98 -34.02 4.94
C ARG A 146 -30.00 -33.23 3.63
N PHE A 147 -29.80 -33.94 2.52
CA PHE A 147 -30.83 -34.10 1.48
C PHE A 147 -30.38 -35.20 0.51
N VAL A 148 -30.67 -36.45 0.86
CA VAL A 148 -30.76 -37.56 -0.11
C VAL A 148 -32.13 -38.16 0.10
N SER A 149 -33.00 -38.04 -0.90
CA SER A 149 -34.07 -39.01 -1.22
C SER A 149 -35.09 -38.37 -2.17
N VAL A 150 -34.94 -38.58 -3.48
CA VAL A 150 -36.08 -38.66 -4.41
C VAL A 150 -35.76 -39.70 -5.50
N LEU A 151 -36.77 -40.51 -5.84
CA LEU A 151 -36.93 -41.49 -6.94
C LEU A 151 -36.60 -42.96 -6.65
N HIS A 152 -37.61 -43.68 -6.14
CA HIS A 152 -38.26 -44.88 -6.71
C HIS A 152 -39.45 -45.19 -5.77
N THR A 153 -40.71 -45.21 -6.18
CA THR A 153 -41.44 -46.33 -6.79
C THR A 153 -42.91 -45.86 -6.86
N LEU A 154 -43.65 -46.06 -7.95
CA LEU A 154 -44.79 -46.98 -8.11
C LEU A 154 -45.42 -46.61 -9.49
N GLY A 155 -45.79 -47.54 -10.37
CA GLY A 155 -46.40 -48.83 -10.06
C GLY A 155 -47.90 -48.64 -10.05
#